data_AF-A0A1R3H3Y8-F1
#
_entry.id   AF-A0A1R3H3Y8-F1
#
_cell.length_a   1.000
_cell.length_b   1.000
_cell.length_c   1.000
_cell.angle_alpha   90.00
_cell.angle_beta   90.00
_cell.angle_gamma   90.00
#
_symmetry.space_group_name_H-M   'P 1'
#
loop_
_entity.id
_entity.type
_entity.pdbx_description
1 polymer ?
#
loop_
_entity_poly.entity_id
_entity_poly.type
_entity_poly.pdbx_seq_one_letter_code
_entity_poly.pdbx_strand_id
1 'polypeptide(L)'
;MVKRVDPARSSNLLPRANRPLWVCADGRIFLETFSPFYKQAYDFLMAIAEPVCRPESMHEYNLTPHSLYAAVSVGLETETIISVLNKLSKTKLPKEIIDFIHASTANYGKVKLVLKKNRYFIESPFPEAST
;
A
#
# COMPACT_ATOMS: atom_id res chain seq x y z
N MET A 1 2.80 34.26 31.71
CA MET A 1 3.58 33.87 30.52
C MET A 1 3.16 32.48 30.10
N VAL A 2 2.20 32.38 29.17
CA VAL A 2 1.57 31.11 28.75
C VAL A 2 2.57 30.36 27.86
N LYS A 3 3.00 29.17 28.28
CA LYS A 3 3.77 28.26 27.43
C LYS A 3 2.88 27.87 26.25
N ARG A 4 3.25 28.32 25.04
CA ARG A 4 2.65 27.85 23.80
C ARG A 4 2.85 26.34 23.73
N VAL A 5 1.76 25.60 23.61
CA VAL A 5 1.76 24.17 23.30
C VAL A 5 1.95 24.07 21.80
N ASP A 6 3.12 23.61 21.35
CA ASP A 6 3.38 23.32 19.94
C ASP A 6 2.52 22.12 19.50
N PRO A 7 1.70 22.23 18.44
CA PRO A 7 0.75 21.19 18.04
C PRO A 7 1.38 19.99 17.30
N ALA A 8 2.71 19.86 17.25
CA ALA A 8 3.41 18.85 16.45
C ALA A 8 3.79 17.57 17.23
N ARG A 9 3.07 17.25 18.31
CA ARG A 9 3.40 16.12 19.19
C ARG A 9 2.46 14.93 18.98
N SER A 10 2.41 14.38 17.76
CA SER A 10 1.89 13.01 17.52
C SER A 10 2.13 12.59 16.06
N SER A 11 3.27 11.96 15.78
CA SER A 11 3.34 11.03 14.64
C SER A 11 4.58 10.14 14.80
N ASN A 12 4.38 8.83 14.98
CA ASN A 12 5.43 7.80 14.99
C ASN A 12 6.05 7.59 13.59
N LEU A 13 6.36 8.68 12.90
CA LEU A 13 6.86 8.64 11.54
C LEU A 13 8.39 8.81 11.54
N LEU A 14 9.07 8.09 10.65
CA LEU A 14 10.52 8.15 10.52
C LEU A 14 10.99 9.59 10.21
N PRO A 15 12.25 9.96 10.48
CA PRO A 15 12.82 11.21 9.98
C PRO A 15 12.63 11.32 8.46
N ARG A 16 12.38 12.53 7.94
CA ARG A 16 12.09 12.74 6.50
C ARG A 16 13.20 12.25 5.57
N ALA A 17 14.45 12.21 6.04
CA ALA A 17 15.60 11.64 5.33
C ALA A 17 15.52 10.11 5.16
N ASN A 18 14.76 9.42 6.01
CA ASN A 18 14.62 7.97 6.05
C ASN A 18 13.35 7.47 5.33
N ARG A 19 12.64 8.37 4.65
CA ARG A 19 11.38 8.09 3.95
C ARG A 19 11.66 8.21 2.45
N PRO A 20 11.81 7.10 1.71
CA PRO A 20 12.28 7.16 0.34
C PRO A 20 11.18 7.41 -0.70
N LEU A 21 9.90 7.47 -0.27
CA LEU A 21 8.76 7.51 -1.19
C LEU A 21 8.15 8.90 -1.34
N TRP A 22 7.69 9.18 -2.56
CA TRP A 22 6.75 10.25 -2.89
C TRP A 22 5.51 9.63 -3.53
N VAL A 23 4.37 9.80 -2.89
CA VAL A 23 3.10 9.24 -3.37
C VAL A 23 2.23 10.37 -3.91
N CYS A 24 1.88 10.28 -5.19
CA CYS A 24 1.03 11.25 -5.90
C CYS A 24 -0.44 10.83 -5.83
N ALA A 25 -1.36 11.78 -5.97
CA ALA A 25 -2.80 11.52 -5.89
C ALA A 25 -3.34 10.68 -7.06
N ASP A 26 -2.59 10.58 -8.15
CA ASP A 26 -2.92 9.84 -9.38
C ASP A 26 -2.43 8.39 -9.38
N GLY A 27 -1.86 7.91 -8.28
CA GLY A 27 -1.38 6.52 -8.12
C GLY A 27 0.11 6.34 -8.40
N ARG A 28 0.79 7.36 -8.92
CA ARG A 28 2.24 7.30 -9.15
C ARG A 28 3.02 7.36 -7.85
N ILE A 29 4.07 6.55 -7.76
CA ILE A 29 4.99 6.50 -6.65
C ILE A 29 6.41 6.65 -7.16
N PHE A 30 7.15 7.60 -6.60
CA PHE A 30 8.57 7.74 -6.85
C PHE A 30 9.39 7.22 -5.66
N LEU A 31 10.42 6.45 -5.96
CA LEU A 31 11.32 5.83 -4.99
C LEU A 31 12.76 6.35 -5.18
N GLU A 32 13.31 6.96 -4.15
CA GLU A 32 14.70 7.42 -4.09
C GLU A 32 15.67 6.24 -3.85
N THR A 33 16.57 5.96 -4.80
CA THR A 33 17.49 4.81 -4.72
C THR A 33 18.65 5.03 -3.75
N PHE A 34 18.99 6.29 -3.48
CA PHE A 34 20.08 6.70 -2.60
C PHE A 34 19.71 6.68 -1.10
N SER A 35 18.46 6.34 -0.76
CA SER A 35 18.03 6.24 0.63
C SER A 35 18.55 4.96 1.30
N PRO A 36 18.97 5.00 2.58
CA PRO A 36 19.35 3.78 3.31
C PRO A 36 18.17 2.79 3.48
N PHE A 37 16.93 3.25 3.30
CA PHE A 37 15.72 2.43 3.34
C PHE A 37 15.25 1.97 1.94
N TYR A 38 16.04 2.21 0.90
CA TYR A 38 15.71 1.83 -0.48
C TYR A 38 15.27 0.38 -0.58
N LYS A 39 16.05 -0.56 -0.04
CA LYS A 39 15.76 -2.00 -0.16
C LYS A 39 14.40 -2.36 0.43
N GLN A 40 14.08 -1.85 1.61
CA GLN A 40 12.78 -2.08 2.26
C GLN A 40 11.63 -1.52 1.43
N ALA A 41 11.78 -0.30 0.91
CA ALA A 41 10.76 0.33 0.09
C ALA A 41 10.62 -0.34 -1.28
N TYR A 42 11.72 -0.76 -1.89
CA TYR A 42 11.75 -1.51 -3.15
C TYR A 42 11.01 -2.84 -3.01
N ASP A 43 11.35 -3.65 -2.01
CA ASP A 43 10.73 -4.96 -1.76
C ASP A 43 9.22 -4.79 -1.52
N PHE A 44 8.83 -3.74 -0.81
CA PHE A 44 7.43 -3.41 -0.58
C PHE A 44 6.70 -2.97 -1.87
N LEU A 45 7.27 -2.05 -2.65
CA LEU A 45 6.66 -1.60 -3.90
C LEU A 45 6.53 -2.71 -4.93
N MET A 46 7.51 -3.63 -5.00
CA MET A 46 7.43 -4.83 -5.84
C MET A 46 6.22 -5.72 -5.52
N ALA A 47 5.73 -5.67 -4.28
CA ALA A 47 4.56 -6.44 -3.87
C ALA A 47 3.23 -5.74 -4.17
N ILE A 48 3.20 -4.39 -4.23
CA ILE A 48 1.94 -3.63 -4.26
C ILE A 48 1.73 -2.77 -5.51
N ALA A 49 2.76 -2.53 -6.32
CA ALA A 49 2.75 -1.57 -7.42
C ALA A 49 3.46 -2.13 -8.65
N GLU A 50 3.09 -1.63 -9.82
CA GLU A 50 3.73 -1.99 -11.09
C GLU A 50 4.90 -1.04 -11.39
N PRO A 51 6.06 -1.54 -11.82
CA PRO A 51 7.18 -0.68 -12.19
C PRO A 51 6.92 0.01 -13.54
N VAL A 52 7.16 1.32 -13.61
CA VAL A 52 7.08 2.12 -14.84
C VAL A 52 8.48 2.29 -15.43
N CYS A 53 9.40 2.87 -14.65
CA CYS A 53 10.80 3.05 -15.05
C CYS A 53 11.75 2.95 -13.84
N ARG A 54 13.02 2.61 -14.11
CA ARG A 54 14.06 2.43 -13.07
C ARG A 54 15.41 3.06 -13.46
N PRO A 55 15.49 4.39 -13.58
CA PRO A 55 16.77 5.08 -13.76
C PRO A 55 17.58 5.09 -12.45
N GLU A 56 18.87 5.39 -12.55
CA GLU A 56 19.86 5.21 -11.48
C GLU A 56 19.48 5.84 -10.12
N SER A 57 18.88 7.04 -10.14
CA SER A 57 18.60 7.81 -8.91
C SER A 57 17.16 7.72 -8.39
N MET A 58 16.19 7.43 -9.26
CA MET A 58 14.76 7.60 -8.96
C MET A 58 13.89 6.62 -9.72
N HIS A 59 13.33 5.62 -9.06
CA HIS A 59 12.40 4.69 -9.70
C HIS A 59 10.98 5.23 -9.69
N GLU A 60 10.20 4.89 -10.72
CA GLU A 60 8.79 5.20 -10.83
C GLU A 60 7.97 3.91 -10.84
N TYR A 61 6.91 3.90 -10.04
CA TYR A 61 5.93 2.83 -9.92
C TYR A 61 4.53 3.41 -10.03
N ASN A 62 3.57 2.57 -10.38
CA ASN A 62 2.17 2.92 -10.45
C ASN A 62 1.33 1.94 -9.64
N LEU A 63 0.46 2.48 -8.78
CA LEU A 63 -0.57 1.68 -8.12
C LEU A 63 -1.71 1.42 -9.09
N THR A 64 -2.02 0.14 -9.32
CA THR A 64 -3.15 -0.27 -10.15
C THR A 64 -4.11 -1.13 -9.33
N PRO A 65 -5.39 -1.24 -9.71
CA PRO A 65 -6.29 -2.17 -9.04
C PRO A 65 -5.78 -3.62 -9.10
N HIS A 66 -5.12 -3.97 -10.21
CA HIS A 66 -4.53 -5.30 -10.41
C HIS A 66 -3.35 -5.56 -9.45
N SER A 67 -2.43 -4.62 -9.31
CA SER A 67 -1.28 -4.75 -8.40
C SER A 67 -1.72 -4.87 -6.94
N LEU A 68 -2.72 -4.09 -6.53
CA LEU A 68 -3.31 -4.17 -5.20
C LEU A 68 -4.05 -5.50 -4.98
N TYR A 69 -4.82 -5.98 -5.96
CA TYR A 69 -5.48 -7.28 -5.88
C TYR A 69 -4.46 -8.41 -5.72
N ALA A 70 -3.34 -8.36 -6.46
CA ALA A 70 -2.25 -9.32 -6.33
C ALA A 70 -1.60 -9.26 -4.93
N ALA A 71 -1.37 -8.06 -4.39
CA ALA A 71 -0.84 -7.87 -3.04
C ALA A 71 -1.72 -8.52 -1.96
N VAL A 72 -3.03 -8.28 -2.01
CA VAL A 72 -3.94 -8.88 -1.02
C VAL A 72 -4.10 -10.38 -1.26
N SER A 73 -3.97 -10.84 -2.51
CA SER A 73 -3.94 -12.27 -2.87
C SER A 73 -2.81 -13.06 -2.19
N VAL A 74 -1.68 -12.41 -1.93
CA VAL A 74 -0.55 -13.01 -1.19
C VAL A 74 -0.62 -12.77 0.32
N GLY A 75 -1.68 -12.13 0.82
CA GLY A 75 -1.95 -11.96 2.24
C GLY A 75 -1.58 -10.60 2.83
N LEU A 76 -1.30 -9.58 2.02
CA LEU A 76 -1.11 -8.22 2.54
C LEU A 76 -2.45 -7.59 2.90
N GLU A 77 -2.59 -7.13 4.15
CA GLU A 77 -3.79 -6.44 4.60
C GLU A 77 -3.86 -5.00 4.09
N THR A 78 -5.07 -4.52 3.79
CA THR A 78 -5.33 -3.16 3.29
C THR A 78 -4.73 -2.08 4.19
N GLU A 79 -4.98 -2.18 5.51
CA GLU A 79 -4.44 -1.23 6.49
C GLU A 79 -2.92 -1.28 6.58
N THR A 80 -2.33 -2.45 6.37
CA THR A 80 -0.87 -2.61 6.35
C THR A 80 -0.27 -1.87 5.16
N ILE A 81 -0.89 -1.96 3.98
CA ILE A 81 -0.45 -1.22 2.78
C ILE A 81 -0.45 0.29 3.06
N ILE A 82 -1.57 0.83 3.59
CA ILE A 82 -1.73 2.25 3.89
C ILE A 82 -0.72 2.69 4.96
N SER A 83 -0.57 1.92 6.04
CA SER A 83 0.34 2.22 7.15
C SER A 83 1.81 2.27 6.70
N VAL A 84 2.24 1.30 5.89
CA VAL A 84 3.62 1.25 5.37
C VAL A 84 3.87 2.39 4.40
N LEU A 85 2.95 2.67 3.48
CA LEU A 85 3.05 3.84 2.59
C LEU A 85 3.16 5.14 3.40
N ASN A 86 2.36 5.31 4.46
CA ASN A 86 2.38 6.51 5.29
C ASN A 86 3.72 6.67 6.03
N LYS A 87 4.28 5.55 6.50
CA LYS A 87 5.56 5.52 7.21
C LYS A 87 6.75 5.82 6.31
N LEU A 88 6.72 5.33 5.06
CA LEU A 88 7.80 5.48 4.08
C LEU A 88 7.67 6.72 3.20
N SER A 89 6.51 7.38 3.18
CA SER A 89 6.26 8.58 2.38
C SER A 89 6.79 9.87 3.02
N LYS A 90 7.51 10.66 2.23
CA LYS A 90 7.99 12.01 2.64
C LYS A 90 6.85 12.99 2.84
N THR A 91 5.76 12.81 2.11
CA THR A 91 4.55 13.64 2.17
C THR A 91 3.43 12.86 2.84
N LYS A 92 2.45 13.58 3.37
CA LYS A 92 1.19 12.95 3.80
C LYS A 92 0.56 12.27 2.58
N LEU A 93 0.05 11.06 2.78
CA LEU A 93 -0.71 10.36 1.75
C LEU A 93 -1.94 11.19 1.32
N PRO A 94 -2.15 11.39 0.02
CA PRO A 94 -3.39 11.95 -0.50
C PRO A 94 -4.59 11.09 -0.09
N LYS A 95 -5.73 11.72 0.20
CA LYS A 95 -6.95 11.01 0.58
C LYS A 95 -7.44 10.12 -0.56
N GLU A 96 -7.25 10.59 -1.79
CA GLU A 96 -7.57 9.90 -3.04
C GLU A 96 -6.89 8.53 -3.11
N ILE A 97 -5.63 8.42 -2.64
CA ILE A 97 -4.89 7.15 -2.63
C ILE A 97 -5.42 6.21 -1.55
N ILE A 98 -5.74 6.74 -0.38
CA ILE A 98 -6.33 5.95 0.70
C ILE A 98 -7.67 5.36 0.23
N ASP A 99 -8.54 6.21 -0.30
CA ASP A 99 -9.85 5.82 -0.84
C ASP A 99 -9.70 4.81 -2.00
N PHE A 100 -8.74 5.03 -2.89
CA PHE A 100 -8.43 4.12 -3.99
C PHE A 100 -7.97 2.74 -3.51
N ILE A 101 -7.10 2.69 -2.51
CA ILE A 101 -6.61 1.43 -1.93
C ILE A 101 -7.79 0.68 -1.31
N HIS A 102 -8.61 1.32 -0.46
CA HIS A 102 -9.80 0.68 0.11
C HIS A 102 -10.76 0.16 -0.96
N ALA A 103 -11.06 0.98 -1.97
CA ALA A 103 -11.99 0.60 -3.03
C ALA A 103 -11.48 -0.61 -3.83
N SER A 104 -10.17 -0.65 -4.10
CA SER A 104 -9.54 -1.74 -4.87
C SER A 104 -9.45 -3.04 -4.09
N THR A 105 -9.35 -2.99 -2.76
CA THR A 105 -9.18 -4.19 -1.91
C THR A 105 -10.47 -4.67 -1.25
N ALA A 106 -11.55 -3.87 -1.21
CA ALA A 106 -12.80 -4.19 -0.50
C ALA A 106 -13.51 -5.47 -0.97
N ASN A 107 -13.31 -5.88 -2.23
CA ASN A 107 -13.95 -7.08 -2.79
C ASN A 107 -13.07 -8.33 -2.72
N TYR A 108 -11.83 -8.22 -2.24
CA TYR A 108 -10.94 -9.36 -2.10
C TYR A 108 -11.39 -10.29 -0.96
N GLY A 109 -11.15 -11.59 -1.12
CA GLY A 109 -11.37 -12.59 -0.07
C GLY A 109 -12.83 -12.94 0.20
N LYS A 110 -13.79 -12.33 -0.52
CA LYS A 110 -15.22 -12.66 -0.41
C LYS A 110 -15.54 -14.05 -0.92
N VAL A 111 -14.82 -14.53 -1.92
CA VAL A 111 -15.06 -15.83 -2.55
C VAL A 111 -13.74 -16.51 -2.87
N LYS A 112 -13.65 -17.81 -2.58
CA LYS A 112 -12.49 -18.66 -2.86
C LYS A 112 -12.95 -19.93 -3.59
N LEU A 113 -12.40 -20.19 -4.78
CA LEU A 113 -12.60 -21.47 -5.46
C LEU A 113 -11.59 -22.49 -4.92
N VAL A 114 -12.07 -23.63 -4.44
CA VAL A 114 -11.26 -24.68 -3.81
C VAL A 114 -11.51 -26.02 -4.48
N LEU A 115 -10.44 -26.74 -4.82
CA LEU A 115 -10.51 -28.11 -5.32
C LEU A 115 -10.30 -29.09 -4.16
N LYS A 116 -11.32 -29.89 -3.82
CA LYS A 116 -11.22 -30.95 -2.80
C LYS A 116 -11.76 -32.26 -3.36
N LYS A 117 -10.95 -33.32 -3.33
CA LYS A 117 -11.34 -34.66 -3.84
C LYS A 117 -11.91 -34.60 -5.27
N ASN A 118 -11.21 -33.92 -6.17
CA ASN A 118 -11.61 -33.72 -7.57
C ASN A 118 -12.97 -33.04 -7.79
N ARG A 119 -13.45 -32.26 -6.80
CA ARG A 119 -14.67 -31.46 -6.88
C ARG A 119 -14.35 -30.00 -6.57
N TYR A 120 -14.94 -29.11 -7.34
CA TYR A 120 -14.82 -27.66 -7.18
C TYR A 120 -15.83 -27.17 -6.14
N PHE A 121 -15.37 -26.35 -5.19
CA PHE A 121 -16.18 -25.72 -4.14
C PHE A 121 -15.97 -24.21 -4.19
N ILE A 122 -17.04 -23.46 -3.95
CA ILE A 122 -16.98 -22.02 -3.75
C ILE A 122 -17.15 -21.78 -2.25
N GLU A 123 -16.09 -21.32 -1.60
CA GLU A 123 -16.08 -20.99 -0.17
C GLU A 123 -16.14 -19.47 0.01
N SER A 124 -16.97 -19.00 0.94
CA SER A 124 -16.97 -17.61 1.40
C SER A 124 -16.84 -17.61 2.92
N PRO A 125 -15.95 -16.80 3.51
CA PRO A 125 -15.94 -16.57 4.95
C PRO A 125 -17.15 -15.72 5.41
N PHE A 126 -17.89 -15.11 4.48
CA PHE A 126 -19.07 -14.31 4.75
C PHE A 126 -20.34 -15.14 4.48
N PRO A 127 -21.13 -15.48 5.52
CA PRO A 127 -22.34 -16.29 5.35
C PRO A 127 -23.48 -15.58 4.60
N GLU A 128 -23.38 -14.28 4.34
CA GLU A 128 -24.46 -13.47 3.75
C GLU A 128 -24.36 -13.24 2.23
N ALA A 129 -23.53 -13.98 1.50
CA ALA A 129 -23.54 -13.96 0.03
C ALA A 129 -24.67 -14.82 -0.55
N SER A 130 -25.89 -14.61 -0.09
CA SER A 130 -27.09 -15.25 -0.63
C SER A 130 -28.29 -14.33 -0.42
N THR A 131 -28.46 -13.35 -1.31
CA THR A 131 -29.74 -13.07 -2.02
C THR A 131 -29.44 -12.22 -3.24
#